data_AF-L0WDU2-F1
#
_entry.id   AF-L0WDU2-F1
#
_cell.length_a   1.000
_cell.length_b   1.000
_cell.length_c   1.000
_cell.angle_alpha   90.00
_cell.angle_beta   90.00
_cell.angle_gamma   90.00
#
_symmetry.space_group_name_H-M   'P 1'
#
loop_
_entity.id
_entity.type
_entity.pdbx_description
1 polymer ?
#
loop_
_entity_poly.entity_id
_entity_poly.type
_entity_poly.pdbx_seq_one_letter_code
_entity_poly.pdbx_strand_id
1 'polypeptide(L)'
;MQWQGQSLDVSWRLDWHGLTPGIQLALQSGQVNARGWLGADWGSWRLEQWQASLPVNLLAPLFPQAQADGKLDIELSTLQLTGREIRAVRGQLQYSGGTVTLPQGMTTAVPAIHGDLTMEQQTPRLQLTGPDQQALAEATLEGKTLNLQVFRALPQLLDMSAAGNASEVVFRSRQPMPVSARSG
;
A
#
# COMPACT_ATOMS: atom_id res chain seq x y z
N MET A 1 18.61 -15.43 11.17
CA MET A 1 19.21 -14.87 9.92
C MET A 1 19.42 -13.37 10.11
N GLN A 2 20.19 -12.67 9.28
CA GLN A 2 20.35 -11.21 9.38
C GLN A 2 19.77 -10.53 8.15
N TRP A 3 18.94 -9.50 8.34
CA TRP A 3 18.44 -8.62 7.29
C TRP A 3 18.80 -7.18 7.64
N GLN A 4 19.53 -6.49 6.76
CA GLN A 4 20.03 -5.14 7.01
C GLN A 4 20.75 -4.95 8.37
N GLY A 5 21.49 -5.98 8.81
CA GLY A 5 22.22 -5.95 10.09
C GLY A 5 21.37 -6.19 11.35
N GLN A 6 20.07 -6.44 11.21
CA GLN A 6 19.17 -6.79 12.32
C GLN A 6 18.86 -8.29 12.35
N SER A 7 18.58 -8.82 13.54
CA SER A 7 18.14 -10.20 13.71
C SER A 7 16.77 -10.38 13.08
N LEU A 8 16.73 -11.22 12.05
CA LEU A 8 15.50 -11.64 11.39
C LEU A 8 15.01 -12.94 12.06
N ASP A 9 13.84 -12.85 12.69
CA ASP A 9 13.07 -13.99 13.17
C ASP A 9 11.93 -14.27 12.17
N VAL A 10 11.83 -15.53 11.74
CA VAL A 10 10.80 -16.00 10.83
C VAL A 10 10.22 -17.27 11.42
N SER A 11 8.94 -17.22 11.74
CA SER A 11 8.16 -18.40 12.11
C SER A 11 7.15 -18.70 11.03
N TRP A 12 7.01 -20.00 10.73
CA TRP A 12 6.05 -20.47 9.76
C TRP A 12 5.46 -21.79 10.24
N ARG A 13 4.18 -22.01 9.91
CA ARG A 13 3.52 -23.29 10.12
C ARG A 13 2.62 -23.59 8.94
N LEU A 14 2.55 -24.88 8.59
CA LEU A 14 1.54 -25.34 7.64
C LEU A 14 0.15 -25.13 8.27
N ASP A 15 -0.75 -24.51 7.51
CA ASP A 15 -2.09 -24.19 7.97
C ASP A 15 -3.08 -24.26 6.81
N TRP A 16 -4.15 -25.04 6.98
CA TRP A 16 -5.13 -25.29 5.93
C TRP A 16 -6.40 -24.51 6.22
N HIS A 17 -6.83 -23.70 5.25
CA HIS A 17 -8.12 -23.02 5.30
C HIS A 17 -9.11 -23.78 4.42
N GLY A 18 -9.85 -24.71 5.03
CA GLY A 18 -10.72 -25.65 4.30
C GLY A 18 -9.91 -26.62 3.45
N LEU A 19 -10.11 -26.59 2.13
CA LEU A 19 -9.36 -27.42 1.16
C LEU A 19 -8.14 -26.72 0.56
N THR A 20 -7.90 -25.45 0.93
CA THR A 20 -6.77 -24.69 0.42
C THR A 20 -5.57 -24.87 1.36
N PRO A 21 -4.49 -25.54 0.91
CA PRO A 21 -3.27 -25.61 1.69
C PRO A 21 -2.60 -24.24 1.74
N GLY A 22 -2.00 -23.92 2.88
CA GLY A 22 -1.29 -22.67 3.06
C GLY A 22 -0.29 -22.71 4.20
N ILE A 23 0.28 -21.54 4.44
CA ILE A 23 1.29 -21.32 5.45
C ILE A 23 0.90 -20.06 6.21
N GLN A 24 0.77 -20.19 7.54
CA GLN A 24 0.76 -19.04 8.41
C GLN A 24 2.22 -18.58 8.59
N LEU A 25 2.49 -17.34 8.21
CA LEU A 25 3.81 -16.71 8.28
C LEU A 25 3.79 -15.60 9.32
N ALA A 26 4.88 -15.48 10.08
CA ALA A 26 5.19 -14.30 10.87
C ALA A 26 6.69 -14.00 10.77
N LEU A 27 7.00 -12.75 10.49
CA LEU A 27 8.32 -12.20 10.27
C LEU A 27 8.50 -11.01 11.19
N GLN A 28 9.62 -10.98 11.91
CA GLN A 28 9.99 -9.88 12.80
C GLN A 28 11.47 -9.57 12.62
N SER A 29 11.79 -8.31 12.35
CA SER A 29 13.15 -7.81 12.20
C SER A 29 13.24 -6.37 12.70
N GLY A 30 13.68 -6.21 13.95
CA GLY A 30 13.74 -4.90 14.61
C GLY A 30 12.38 -4.19 14.63
N GLN A 31 12.25 -3.14 13.83
CA GLN A 31 11.01 -2.34 13.70
C GLN A 31 10.05 -2.87 12.63
N VAL A 32 10.47 -3.86 11.84
CA VAL A 32 9.62 -4.51 10.84
C VAL A 32 8.90 -5.68 11.48
N ASN A 33 7.59 -5.72 11.32
CA ASN A 33 6.80 -6.92 11.56
C ASN A 33 5.87 -7.18 10.37
N ALA A 34 5.64 -8.45 10.07
CA ALA A 34 4.66 -8.87 9.08
C ALA A 34 4.13 -10.23 9.48
N ARG A 35 2.81 -10.41 9.49
CA ARG A 35 2.18 -11.70 9.77
C ARG A 35 0.95 -11.87 8.91
N GLY A 36 0.66 -13.09 8.50
CA GLY A 36 -0.52 -13.38 7.70
C GLY A 36 -0.50 -14.79 7.16
N TRP A 37 -1.61 -15.18 6.54
CA TRP A 37 -1.74 -16.48 5.91
C TRP A 37 -1.56 -16.36 4.41
N LEU A 38 -0.77 -17.27 3.83
CA LEU A 38 -0.56 -17.39 2.39
C LEU A 38 -0.96 -18.81 1.96
N GLY A 39 -1.97 -18.92 1.10
CA GLY A 39 -2.38 -20.18 0.52
C GLY A 39 -2.33 -20.18 -0.99
N ALA A 40 -2.31 -21.38 -1.55
CA ALA A 40 -2.35 -21.59 -2.98
C ALA A 40 -3.27 -22.76 -3.32
N ASP A 41 -4.08 -22.57 -4.37
CA ASP A 41 -4.93 -23.60 -4.96
C ASP A 41 -4.75 -23.50 -6.48
N TRP A 42 -4.13 -24.51 -7.10
CA TRP A 42 -4.23 -24.83 -8.53
C TRP A 42 -4.27 -23.61 -9.49
N GLY A 43 -3.32 -22.68 -9.33
CA GLY A 43 -3.18 -21.48 -10.18
C GLY A 43 -3.74 -20.18 -9.58
N SER A 44 -4.37 -20.26 -8.41
CA SER A 44 -4.79 -19.13 -7.59
C SER A 44 -3.97 -19.03 -6.31
N TRP A 45 -3.60 -17.80 -5.97
CA TRP A 45 -2.94 -17.44 -4.72
C TRP A 45 -3.90 -16.64 -3.87
N ARG A 46 -3.85 -16.86 -2.56
CA ARG A 46 -4.65 -16.11 -1.61
C ARG A 46 -3.82 -15.69 -0.42
N LEU A 47 -3.93 -14.42 -0.08
CA LEU A 47 -3.37 -13.82 1.12
C LEU A 47 -4.54 -13.42 2.01
N GLU A 48 -4.52 -13.82 3.27
CA GLU A 48 -5.57 -13.52 4.23
C GLU A 48 -4.96 -12.95 5.52
N GLN A 49 -5.65 -11.96 6.10
CA GLN A 49 -5.34 -11.40 7.42
C GLN A 49 -3.89 -10.96 7.58
N TRP A 50 -3.32 -10.38 6.53
CA TRP A 50 -1.98 -9.85 6.56
C TRP A 50 -1.94 -8.55 7.33
N GLN A 51 -1.07 -8.48 8.31
CA GLN A 51 -0.76 -7.28 9.08
C GLN A 51 0.73 -7.05 8.97
N ALA A 52 1.13 -5.87 8.51
CA ALA A 52 2.52 -5.50 8.44
C ALA A 52 2.73 -4.10 8.99
N SER A 53 3.85 -3.90 9.63
CA SER A 53 4.27 -2.63 10.18
C SER A 53 5.74 -2.41 9.85
N LEU A 54 6.05 -1.30 9.22
CA LEU A 54 7.42 -0.98 8.84
C LEU A 54 7.68 0.53 8.87
N PRO A 55 8.90 0.94 9.23
CA PRO A 55 9.35 2.32 9.02
C PRO A 55 9.36 2.69 7.52
N VAL A 56 8.86 3.88 7.19
CA VAL A 56 8.77 4.37 5.80
C VAL A 56 10.15 4.60 5.18
N ASN A 57 11.17 4.90 5.97
CA ASN A 57 12.53 5.05 5.47
C ASN A 57 13.09 3.77 4.80
N LEU A 58 12.54 2.59 5.11
CA LEU A 58 12.88 1.34 4.42
C LEU A 58 12.35 1.30 2.98
N LEU A 59 11.36 2.14 2.67
CA LEU A 59 10.80 2.32 1.34
C LEU A 59 11.54 3.40 0.52
N ALA A 60 12.50 4.10 1.11
CA ALA A 60 13.29 5.14 0.41
C ALA A 60 13.89 4.68 -0.93
N PRO A 61 14.37 3.43 -1.12
CA PRO A 61 14.84 2.95 -2.42
C PRO A 61 13.78 2.96 -3.52
N LEU A 62 12.48 2.92 -3.16
CA LEU A 62 11.36 3.00 -4.12
C LEU A 62 11.04 4.45 -4.50
N PHE A 63 11.44 5.41 -3.68
CA PHE A 63 11.16 6.84 -3.85
C PHE A 63 12.47 7.63 -3.76
N PRO A 64 13.42 7.45 -4.70
CA PRO A 64 14.76 8.06 -4.58
C PRO A 64 14.75 9.60 -4.57
N GLN A 65 13.63 10.21 -4.95
CA GLN A 65 13.45 11.66 -5.00
C GLN A 65 12.86 12.24 -3.70
N ALA A 66 12.43 11.42 -2.73
CA ALA A 66 11.85 11.90 -1.48
C ALA A 66 12.32 11.06 -0.30
N GLN A 67 12.62 11.72 0.81
CA GLN A 67 12.85 11.03 2.08
C GLN A 67 11.63 11.26 2.95
N ALA A 68 11.15 10.20 3.60
CA ALA A 68 10.01 10.26 4.48
C ALA A 68 10.26 9.42 5.72
N ASP A 69 9.99 10.02 6.87
CA ASP A 69 10.02 9.34 8.16
C ASP A 69 8.61 8.89 8.57
N GLY A 70 8.52 8.12 9.66
CA GLY A 70 7.26 7.60 10.19
C GLY A 70 7.09 6.11 9.92
N LYS A 71 5.90 5.60 10.25
CA LYS A 71 5.56 4.19 10.17
C LYS A 71 4.40 3.98 9.20
N LEU A 72 4.47 2.91 8.43
CA LEU A 72 3.38 2.42 7.60
C LEU A 72 2.86 1.12 8.21
N ASP A 73 1.60 1.16 8.64
CA ASP A 73 0.83 -0.01 9.02
C ASP A 73 -0.04 -0.44 7.83
N ILE A 74 -0.06 -1.73 7.53
CA ILE A 74 -0.81 -2.34 6.43
C ILE A 74 -1.66 -3.46 7.00
N GLU A 75 -2.96 -3.40 6.77
CA GLU A 75 -3.92 -4.43 7.14
C GLU A 75 -4.63 -4.94 5.90
N LEU A 76 -4.11 -6.01 5.31
CA LEU A 76 -4.70 -6.65 4.15
C LEU A 76 -5.60 -7.80 4.61
N SER A 77 -6.91 -7.55 4.61
CA SER A 77 -7.92 -8.56 4.97
C SER A 77 -7.92 -9.73 4.00
N THR A 78 -7.94 -9.43 2.69
CA THR A 78 -7.87 -10.45 1.63
C THR A 78 -7.21 -9.90 0.38
N LEU A 79 -6.42 -10.74 -0.29
CA LEU A 79 -6.00 -10.57 -1.66
C LEU A 79 -6.05 -11.93 -2.35
N GLN A 80 -6.81 -12.02 -3.43
CA GLN A 80 -6.90 -13.22 -4.26
C GLN A 80 -6.38 -12.89 -5.66
N LEU A 81 -5.46 -13.73 -6.13
CA LEU A 81 -4.85 -13.64 -7.44
C LEU A 81 -5.13 -14.94 -8.19
N THR A 82 -5.50 -14.87 -9.47
CA THR A 82 -5.52 -16.05 -10.36
C THR A 82 -4.58 -15.77 -11.52
N GLY A 83 -3.49 -16.52 -11.62
CA GLY A 83 -2.37 -16.15 -12.48
C GLY A 83 -1.80 -14.78 -12.09
N ARG A 84 -2.00 -13.76 -12.92
CA ARG A 84 -1.59 -12.36 -12.67
C ARG A 84 -2.78 -11.41 -12.42
N GLU A 85 -3.98 -11.96 -12.31
CA GLU A 85 -5.20 -11.17 -12.22
C GLU A 85 -5.71 -11.07 -10.77
N ILE A 86 -5.95 -9.86 -10.28
CA ILE A 86 -6.54 -9.61 -8.97
C ILE A 86 -8.05 -9.90 -9.05
N ARG A 87 -8.49 -10.90 -8.28
CA ARG A 87 -9.90 -11.35 -8.20
C ARG A 87 -10.66 -10.72 -7.04
N ALA A 88 -9.98 -10.49 -5.94
CA ALA A 88 -10.53 -9.83 -4.76
C ALA A 88 -9.40 -9.12 -4.04
N VAL A 89 -9.68 -7.92 -3.54
CA VAL A 89 -8.75 -7.21 -2.66
C VAL A 89 -9.54 -6.41 -1.65
N ARG A 90 -9.11 -6.46 -0.39
CA ARG A 90 -9.62 -5.62 0.69
C ARG A 90 -8.53 -5.41 1.72
N GLY A 91 -8.29 -4.16 2.08
CA GLY A 91 -7.36 -3.82 3.14
C GLY A 91 -7.33 -2.34 3.44
N GLN A 92 -6.54 -1.99 4.44
CA GLN A 92 -6.30 -0.63 4.88
C GLN A 92 -4.80 -0.39 4.98
N LEU A 93 -4.40 0.86 4.79
CA LEU A 93 -3.05 1.34 4.99
C LEU A 93 -3.12 2.56 5.90
N GLN A 94 -2.20 2.68 6.84
CA GLN A 94 -2.12 3.83 7.72
C GLN A 94 -0.68 4.30 7.80
N TYR A 95 -0.42 5.48 7.27
CA TYR A 95 0.82 6.18 7.50
C TYR A 95 0.67 7.04 8.75
N SER A 96 1.59 6.91 9.70
CA SER A 96 1.54 7.61 11.00
C SER A 96 1.70 9.13 10.89
N GLY A 97 2.13 9.64 9.73
CA GLY A 97 2.70 10.96 9.61
C GLY A 97 4.18 10.98 9.98
N GLY A 98 4.82 12.10 9.68
CA GLY A 98 6.26 12.27 9.84
C GLY A 98 6.76 13.49 9.09
N THR A 99 8.06 13.52 8.86
CA THR A 99 8.69 14.59 8.09
C THR A 99 9.01 14.07 6.70
N VAL A 100 8.68 14.86 5.67
CA VAL A 100 9.02 14.56 4.27
C VAL A 100 9.98 15.61 3.76
N THR A 101 11.11 15.16 3.23
CA THR A 101 12.12 15.99 2.58
C THR A 101 12.03 15.80 1.07
N LEU A 102 11.69 16.88 0.37
CA LEU A 102 11.55 16.95 -1.08
C LEU A 102 12.92 17.24 -1.76
N PRO A 103 13.08 17.03 -3.08
CA PRO A 103 14.36 17.18 -3.79
C PRO A 103 15.07 18.52 -3.63
N GLN A 104 14.31 19.59 -3.33
CA GLN A 104 14.83 20.95 -3.16
C GLN A 104 15.31 21.22 -1.72
N GLY A 105 15.41 20.20 -0.87
CA GLY A 105 15.72 20.34 0.56
C GLY A 105 14.57 20.89 1.40
N MET A 106 13.40 21.14 0.77
CA MET A 106 12.20 21.53 1.48
C MET A 106 11.73 20.39 2.37
N THR A 107 11.59 20.70 3.64
CA THR A 107 11.18 19.76 4.68
C THR A 107 9.79 20.18 5.15
N THR A 108 8.80 19.29 5.01
CA THR A 108 7.41 19.54 5.41
C THR A 108 6.93 18.45 6.36
N ALA A 109 6.11 18.83 7.34
CA ALA A 109 5.49 17.88 8.25
C ALA A 109 4.21 17.34 7.59
N VAL A 110 4.15 16.04 7.40
CA VAL A 110 3.00 15.35 6.81
C VAL A 110 2.22 14.68 7.94
N PRO A 111 0.92 14.97 8.10
CA PRO A 111 0.12 14.31 9.12
C PRO A 111 -0.21 12.86 8.70
N ALA A 112 -0.95 12.15 9.55
CA ALA A 112 -1.36 10.79 9.25
C ALA A 112 -2.22 10.72 7.97
N ILE A 113 -1.97 9.70 7.15
CA ILE A 113 -2.69 9.43 5.91
C ILE A 113 -3.30 8.03 6.02
N HIS A 114 -4.58 7.92 5.67
CA HIS A 114 -5.31 6.66 5.66
C HIS A 114 -5.56 6.22 4.21
N GLY A 115 -5.30 4.96 3.93
CA GLY A 115 -5.56 4.31 2.66
C GLY A 115 -6.63 3.23 2.82
N ASP A 116 -7.62 3.22 1.94
CA ASP A 116 -8.61 2.15 1.84
C ASP A 116 -8.45 1.46 0.49
N LEU A 117 -8.21 0.15 0.53
CA LEU A 117 -8.01 -0.70 -0.63
C LEU A 117 -9.23 -1.61 -0.79
N THR A 118 -9.92 -1.47 -1.91
CA THR A 118 -11.17 -2.18 -2.19
C THR A 118 -11.21 -2.71 -3.61
N MET A 119 -12.15 -3.61 -3.85
CA MET A 119 -12.53 -4.03 -5.19
C MET A 119 -13.88 -3.39 -5.53
N GLU A 120 -13.90 -2.46 -6.49
CA GLU A 120 -15.11 -1.80 -6.97
C GLU A 120 -15.35 -2.17 -8.43
N GLN A 121 -16.52 -2.75 -8.74
CA GLN A 121 -16.88 -3.15 -10.11
C GLN A 121 -15.78 -4.00 -10.80
N GLN A 122 -15.12 -4.89 -10.04
CA GLN A 122 -13.99 -5.74 -10.50
C GLN A 122 -12.66 -5.00 -10.78
N THR A 123 -12.59 -3.73 -10.41
CA THR A 123 -11.40 -2.88 -10.47
C THR A 123 -10.86 -2.64 -9.05
N PRO A 124 -9.62 -3.05 -8.75
CA PRO A 124 -8.94 -2.65 -7.53
C PRO A 124 -8.81 -1.13 -7.46
N ARG A 125 -9.28 -0.55 -6.35
CA ARG A 125 -9.22 0.88 -6.07
C ARG A 125 -8.54 1.11 -4.73
N LEU A 126 -7.55 2.00 -4.70
CA LEU A 126 -6.92 2.52 -3.50
C LEU A 126 -7.28 3.99 -3.36
N GLN A 127 -7.95 4.35 -2.28
CA GLN A 127 -8.26 5.74 -1.95
C GLN A 127 -7.39 6.19 -0.78
N LEU A 128 -6.67 7.29 -0.93
CA LEU A 128 -5.87 7.91 0.12
C LEU A 128 -6.58 9.16 0.65
N THR A 129 -6.68 9.27 1.97
CA THR A 129 -7.38 10.34 2.68
C THR A 129 -6.50 10.96 3.77
N GLY A 130 -6.63 12.26 3.96
CA GLY A 130 -5.94 13.01 5.01
C GLY A 130 -6.71 13.02 6.34
N PRO A 131 -6.23 13.78 7.34
CA PRO A 131 -6.84 13.89 8.67
C PRO A 131 -8.32 14.30 8.65
N ASP A 132 -8.70 15.19 7.74
CA ASP A 132 -10.07 15.71 7.61
C ASP A 132 -10.92 14.89 6.63
N GLN A 133 -10.56 13.63 6.37
CA GLN A 133 -11.20 12.74 5.38
C GLN A 133 -11.19 13.27 3.94
N GLN A 134 -10.42 14.33 3.69
CA GLN A 134 -10.20 14.87 2.35
C GLN A 134 -9.45 13.86 1.47
N ALA A 135 -9.95 13.64 0.25
CA ALA A 135 -9.29 12.78 -0.72
C ALA A 135 -7.98 13.42 -1.17
N LEU A 136 -6.87 12.70 -0.98
CA LEU A 136 -5.51 13.14 -1.34
C LEU A 136 -5.09 12.56 -2.68
N ALA A 137 -5.34 11.27 -2.88
CA ALA A 137 -5.07 10.58 -4.12
C ALA A 137 -5.98 9.36 -4.27
N GLU A 138 -6.09 8.90 -5.50
CA GLU A 138 -6.80 7.68 -5.86
C GLU A 138 -6.00 6.92 -6.91
N ALA A 139 -5.89 5.61 -6.74
CA ALA A 139 -5.32 4.74 -7.74
C ALA A 139 -6.30 3.63 -8.11
N THR A 140 -6.49 3.39 -9.41
CA THR A 140 -7.26 2.27 -9.93
C THR A 140 -6.40 1.42 -10.84
N LEU A 141 -6.61 0.11 -10.84
CA LEU A 141 -5.95 -0.81 -11.76
C LEU A 141 -6.98 -1.32 -12.76
N GLU A 142 -6.90 -0.87 -14.02
CA GLU A 142 -7.80 -1.31 -15.09
C GLU A 142 -7.02 -2.15 -16.10
N GLY A 143 -7.39 -3.43 -16.25
CA GLY A 143 -6.52 -4.37 -16.95
C GLY A 143 -5.12 -4.32 -16.34
N LYS A 144 -4.08 -4.05 -17.13
CA LYS A 144 -2.69 -3.90 -16.65
C LYS A 144 -2.26 -2.44 -16.41
N THR A 145 -3.18 -1.49 -16.41
CA THR A 145 -2.84 -0.07 -16.34
C THR A 145 -3.21 0.47 -14.97
N LEU A 146 -2.21 0.90 -14.21
CA LEU A 146 -2.43 1.70 -13.01
C LEU A 146 -2.75 3.13 -13.45
N ASN A 147 -3.95 3.60 -13.16
CA ASN A 147 -4.33 5.00 -13.23
C ASN A 147 -4.15 5.61 -11.84
N LEU A 148 -3.34 6.66 -11.75
CA LEU A 148 -3.17 7.44 -10.52
C LEU A 148 -3.73 8.84 -10.73
N GLN A 149 -4.59 9.28 -9.83
CA GLN A 149 -5.10 10.64 -9.73
C GLN A 149 -4.68 11.24 -8.40
N VAL A 150 -4.12 12.44 -8.43
CA VAL A 150 -3.75 13.18 -7.23
C VAL A 150 -4.61 14.43 -7.16
N PHE A 151 -5.26 14.62 -6.02
CA PHE A 151 -6.12 15.76 -5.75
C PHE A 151 -5.31 16.92 -5.18
N ARG A 152 -5.81 18.14 -5.36
CA ARG A 152 -5.18 19.38 -4.89
C ARG A 152 -4.93 19.38 -3.38
N ALA A 153 -5.75 18.66 -2.62
CA ALA A 153 -5.58 18.46 -1.19
C ALA A 153 -4.18 17.91 -0.82
N LEU A 154 -3.55 17.07 -1.66
CA LEU A 154 -2.22 16.53 -1.37
C LEU A 154 -1.12 17.60 -1.44
N PRO A 155 -0.93 18.37 -2.53
CA PRO A 155 0.00 19.50 -2.53
C PRO A 155 -0.28 20.53 -1.43
N GLN A 156 -1.56 20.81 -1.14
CA GLN A 156 -1.94 21.71 -0.04
C GLN A 156 -1.46 21.18 1.32
N LEU A 157 -1.55 19.86 1.54
CA LEU A 157 -1.04 19.20 2.74
C LEU A 157 0.48 19.35 2.90
N LEU A 158 1.21 19.47 1.79
CA LEU A 158 2.67 19.57 1.76
C LEU A 158 3.14 21.04 1.78
N ASP A 159 2.26 21.99 2.12
CA ASP A 159 2.49 23.44 2.03
C ASP A 159 2.91 23.93 0.64
N MET A 160 2.71 23.10 -0.39
CA MET A 160 2.92 23.45 -1.78
C MET A 160 1.68 24.23 -2.22
N SER A 161 1.67 25.53 -1.90
CA SER A 161 0.55 26.45 -2.11
C SER A 161 -0.10 26.27 -3.48
N ALA A 162 -1.26 25.63 -3.48
CA ALA A 162 -2.11 25.45 -4.64
C ALA A 162 -3.45 26.12 -4.34
N ALA A 163 -3.62 27.38 -4.74
CA ALA A 163 -4.92 28.05 -4.67
C ALA A 163 -5.97 27.23 -5.47
N GLY A 164 -7.19 27.11 -4.94
CA GLY A 164 -8.28 26.40 -5.62
C GLY A 164 -8.97 25.33 -4.76
N ASN A 165 -9.85 24.55 -5.40
CA ASN A 165 -10.66 23.54 -4.73
C ASN A 165 -9.83 22.28 -4.42
N ALA A 166 -9.85 21.84 -3.16
CA ALA A 166 -9.09 20.68 -2.67
C ALA A 166 -9.42 19.36 -3.41
N SER A 167 -10.66 19.20 -3.89
CA SER A 167 -11.13 18.01 -4.60
C SER A 167 -10.79 17.99 -6.10
N GLU A 168 -10.12 19.02 -6.61
CA GLU A 168 -9.73 19.09 -8.01
C GLU A 168 -8.53 18.18 -8.29
N VAL A 169 -8.57 17.43 -9.38
CA VAL A 169 -7.43 16.60 -9.81
C VAL A 169 -6.35 17.49 -10.42
N VAL A 170 -5.19 17.54 -9.79
CA VAL A 170 -4.05 18.37 -10.22
C VAL A 170 -2.96 17.58 -10.93
N PHE A 171 -2.95 16.26 -10.77
CA PHE A 171 -2.02 15.39 -11.47
C PHE A 171 -2.67 14.05 -11.82
N ARG A 172 -2.35 13.54 -13.01
CA ARG A 172 -2.76 12.22 -13.48
C ARG A 172 -1.57 11.49 -14.08
N SER A 173 -1.44 10.22 -13.75
CA SER A 173 -0.44 9.34 -14.34
C SER A 173 -1.07 8.01 -14.74
N ARG A 174 -0.50 7.40 -15.77
CA ARG A 174 -0.83 6.04 -16.21
C ARG A 174 0.47 5.26 -16.32
N GLN A 175 0.53 4.11 -15.66
CA GLN A 175 1.71 3.27 -15.63
C GLN A 175 1.32 1.82 -15.89
N PRO A 176 2.05 1.08 -16.75
CA PRO A 176 1.82 -0.35 -16.90
C PRO A 176 2.25 -1.08 -15.61
N MET A 177 1.49 -2.10 -15.25
CA MET A 177 1.74 -2.96 -14.10
C MET A 177 1.98 -4.42 -14.54
N PRO A 178 2.82 -5.16 -13.79
CA PRO A 178 3.03 -6.59 -14.05
C PRO A 178 1.81 -7.46 -13.69
N VAL A 179 0.84 -6.89 -12.97
CA VAL A 179 -0.44 -7.49 -12.56
C VAL A 179 -1.60 -6.86 -13.31
N SER A 180 -2.71 -7.58 -13.43
CA SER A 180 -3.93 -7.08 -14.04
C SER A 180 -5.13 -7.12 -13.10
N ALA A 181 -6.10 -6.25 -13.32
CA ALA A 181 -7.47 -6.41 -12.87
C ALA A 181 -8.31 -7.07 -13.95
N ARG A 182 -9.50 -7.56 -13.57
CA ARG A 182 -10.45 -8.12 -14.52
C ARG A 182 -10.96 -7.00 -15.42
N SER A 183 -10.76 -7.13 -16.73
CA SER A 183 -11.54 -6.36 -17.71
C SER A 183 -12.90 -7.04 -17.85
N GLY A 184 -13.98 -6.27 -17.69
CA GLY A 184 -15.34 -6.72 -18.00
C GLY A 184 -15.48 -7.21 -19.43
#